data_AF-A0A6N3ESK2-F1
#
_entry.id   AF-A0A6N3ESK2-F1
#
_cell.length_a   1.000
_cell.length_b   1.000
_cell.length_c   1.000
_cell.angle_alpha   90.00
_cell.angle_beta   90.00
_cell.angle_gamma   90.00
#
_symmetry.space_group_name_H-M   'P 1'
#
loop_
_entity.id
_entity.type
_entity.pdbx_description
1 polymer ?
#
loop_
_entity_poly.entity_id
_entity_poly.type
_entity_poly.pdbx_seq_one_letter_code
_entity_poly.pdbx_strand_id
1 'polypeptide(L)'
;MKIANVELEDFLAKLKSSEVDTKSKLRNENKQTREGSSRVPFFKKEKGKQCKLLLLTDMALPFNPFTGKADETYNSENKFRPESSFSTTLLALKRYYEKDETGKKVKELIVERFGVQSWDTSKLDEITEEDFKLWRQYRYARISTHNMITIVSPTLHGNTYGANYRVNFERDEYGDVVTADGNYPEILTINQMYMSALLEKYNEWEEENSQLPEKDKKEKKRSILSDLPVSKDQPRNFIFGIDLKLNSNSEVDGIDRLNAEELRNRLVVVQINKKIETAINAVLKTQVKRDIYPDFLEIEVTVPDEENAATRGQNTTYGTPVEALAKMDPEVYTKFYNDVVTMIDSFKRQDVVLTKSAARREIKEDTVDKICEALAIDMPFESIAGYLKEGALERYCTTISAIYGDQADDLLVSLEAGEAEEDSVTDEDIKIANQDISDIMGDDLDEIEDIDD
;
A
#
# COMPACT_ATOMS: atom_id res chain seq x y z
N MET A 1 58.23 5.63 22.58
CA MET A 1 57.46 5.08 23.72
C MET A 1 57.40 3.57 23.52
N LYS A 2 58.18 2.78 24.29
CA LYS A 2 58.16 1.31 24.18
C LYS A 2 56.93 0.80 24.91
N ILE A 3 55.98 0.25 24.16
CA ILE A 3 54.83 -0.48 24.73
C ILE A 3 55.44 -1.67 25.47
N ALA A 4 55.11 -1.83 26.75
CA ALA A 4 55.58 -2.94 27.56
C ALA A 4 55.25 -4.27 26.86
N ASN A 5 56.23 -5.18 26.79
CA ASN A 5 56.08 -6.53 26.27
C ASN A 5 55.03 -7.28 27.08
N VAL A 6 53.76 -7.11 26.74
CA VAL A 6 52.84 -8.25 26.77
C VAL A 6 53.40 -9.19 25.72
N GLU A 7 53.90 -10.35 26.16
CA GLU A 7 54.37 -11.43 25.29
C GLU A 7 53.33 -11.62 24.18
N LEU A 8 53.65 -11.17 22.97
CA LEU A 8 52.71 -11.10 21.86
C LEU A 8 52.13 -12.50 21.57
N GLU A 9 52.94 -13.53 21.82
CA GLU A 9 52.58 -14.93 21.74
C GLU A 9 51.50 -15.33 22.75
N ASP A 10 51.56 -14.80 23.97
CA ASP A 10 50.61 -15.08 25.04
C ASP A 10 49.24 -14.42 24.77
N PHE A 11 49.25 -13.23 24.18
CA PHE A 11 48.03 -12.56 23.71
C PHE A 11 47.43 -13.27 22.48
N LEU A 12 48.28 -13.71 21.53
CA LEU A 12 47.84 -14.49 20.36
C LEU A 12 47.27 -15.85 20.75
N ALA A 13 47.83 -16.50 21.77
CA ALA A 13 47.31 -17.75 22.32
C ALA A 13 45.91 -17.54 22.93
N LYS A 14 45.73 -16.49 23.74
CA LYS A 14 44.43 -16.11 24.35
C LYS A 14 43.36 -15.71 23.32
N LEU A 15 43.76 -15.09 22.20
CA LEU A 15 42.86 -14.79 21.07
C LEU A 15 42.41 -16.07 20.35
N LYS A 16 43.32 -17.01 20.11
CA LYS A 16 43.02 -18.29 19.44
C LYS A 16 42.18 -19.23 20.32
N SER A 17 42.38 -19.20 21.63
CA SER A 17 41.60 -20.00 22.59
C SER A 17 40.19 -19.44 22.85
N SER A 18 39.85 -18.27 22.29
CA SER A 18 38.61 -17.54 22.59
C SER A 18 38.44 -17.13 24.07
N GLU A 19 39.52 -17.11 24.85
CA GLU A 19 39.53 -16.60 26.23
C GLU A 19 39.41 -15.07 26.31
N VAL A 20 39.71 -14.37 25.21
CA VAL A 20 39.40 -12.95 25.03
C VAL A 20 38.03 -12.84 24.37
N ASP A 21 37.09 -12.10 25.00
CA ASP A 21 35.78 -11.85 24.40
C ASP A 21 35.91 -10.98 23.13
N THR A 22 35.87 -11.67 22.00
CA THR A 22 35.96 -11.10 20.64
C THR A 22 34.59 -10.95 19.99
N LYS A 23 33.50 -11.33 20.68
CA LYS A 23 32.14 -11.44 20.11
C LYS A 23 31.19 -10.39 20.67
N SER A 24 31.70 -9.20 20.98
CA SER A 24 30.85 -8.09 21.43
C SER A 24 29.84 -7.71 20.35
N LYS A 25 28.57 -8.06 20.56
CA LYS A 25 27.44 -7.66 19.71
C LYS A 25 27.19 -6.15 19.68
N LEU A 26 27.80 -5.40 20.61
CA LEU A 26 27.72 -3.94 20.75
C LEU A 26 28.78 -3.23 19.88
N ARG A 27 29.92 -3.88 19.61
CA ARG A 27 30.99 -3.37 18.73
C ARG A 27 30.85 -3.90 17.31
N ASN A 28 29.62 -4.11 16.85
CA ASN A 28 29.34 -4.55 15.48
C ASN A 28 29.16 -3.30 14.61
N GLU A 29 30.14 -3.03 13.75
CA GLU A 29 30.17 -1.88 12.83
C GLU A 29 28.96 -1.89 11.87
N ASN A 30 28.48 -3.08 11.47
CA ASN A 30 27.27 -3.22 10.64
C ASN A 30 25.98 -2.81 11.38
N LYS A 31 25.97 -2.78 12.72
CA LYS A 31 24.85 -2.23 13.51
C LYS A 31 24.94 -0.72 13.71
N GLN A 32 26.10 -0.11 13.47
CA GLN A 32 26.30 1.34 13.58
C GLN A 32 25.79 2.06 12.31
N THR A 33 25.92 1.42 11.15
CA THR A 33 25.25 1.85 9.91
C THR A 33 23.82 1.32 9.90
N ARG A 34 22.90 2.02 10.56
CA ARG A 34 21.47 1.79 10.34
C ARG A 34 21.18 2.32 8.94
N GLU A 35 21.22 1.46 7.92
CA GLU A 35 20.61 1.76 6.62
C GLU A 35 19.11 1.93 6.86
N GLY A 36 18.73 3.13 7.31
CA GLY A 36 17.35 3.56 7.28
C GLY A 36 16.97 3.53 5.82
N SER A 37 16.23 2.50 5.41
CA SER A 37 15.58 2.47 4.10
C SER A 37 14.79 3.78 3.99
N SER A 38 15.26 4.68 3.12
CA SER A 38 14.64 5.99 2.88
C SER A 38 13.19 5.79 2.48
N ARG A 39 12.29 6.63 2.99
CA ARG A 39 10.90 6.66 2.52
C ARG A 39 10.87 7.21 1.10
N VAL A 40 9.96 6.68 0.30
CA VAL A 40 9.62 7.20 -1.02
C VAL A 40 8.36 8.05 -0.84
N PRO A 41 8.31 9.28 -1.38
CA PRO A 41 7.15 10.15 -1.22
C PRO A 41 5.92 9.56 -1.93
N PHE A 42 4.74 9.96 -1.49
CA PHE A 42 3.51 9.68 -2.24
C PHE A 42 3.46 10.49 -3.54
N PHE A 43 2.78 9.95 -4.55
CA PHE A 43 2.46 10.70 -5.76
C PHE A 43 1.55 11.88 -5.39
N LYS A 44 1.99 13.09 -5.71
CA LYS A 44 1.25 14.32 -5.45
C LYS A 44 0.45 14.75 -6.68
N LYS A 45 -0.85 14.97 -6.51
CA LYS A 45 -1.73 15.62 -7.48
C LYS A 45 -1.62 17.14 -7.41
N GLU A 46 -0.49 17.68 -7.83
CA GLU A 46 -0.28 19.13 -7.93
C GLU A 46 -1.24 19.76 -8.94
N LYS A 47 -1.73 20.96 -8.64
CA LYS A 47 -2.67 21.71 -9.46
C LYS A 47 -2.18 21.86 -10.91
N GLY A 48 -3.01 21.44 -11.88
CA GLY A 48 -2.70 21.54 -13.31
C GLY A 48 -1.55 20.64 -13.79
N LYS A 49 -1.08 19.69 -12.97
CA LYS A 49 0.00 18.78 -13.33
C LYS A 49 -0.41 17.82 -14.45
N GLN A 50 0.44 17.72 -15.46
CA GLN A 50 0.41 16.65 -16.45
C GLN A 50 1.70 15.84 -16.34
N CYS A 51 1.59 14.52 -16.23
CA CYS A 51 2.74 13.64 -16.11
C CYS A 51 2.48 12.26 -16.74
N LYS A 52 3.56 11.57 -17.09
CA LYS A 52 3.54 10.11 -17.27
C LYS A 52 3.94 9.45 -15.97
N LEU A 53 3.13 8.54 -15.50
CA LEU A 53 3.37 7.70 -14.35
C LEU A 53 3.75 6.31 -14.84
N LEU A 54 5.00 5.90 -14.62
CA LEU A 54 5.50 4.59 -15.00
C LEU A 54 5.34 3.61 -13.83
N LEU A 55 4.26 2.84 -13.82
CA LEU A 55 3.98 1.89 -12.74
C LEU A 55 4.82 0.64 -12.90
N LEU A 56 5.66 0.31 -11.90
CA LEU A 56 6.62 -0.78 -12.01
C LEU A 56 5.92 -2.15 -12.10
N THR A 57 6.48 -3.04 -12.91
CA THR A 57 6.01 -4.42 -13.05
C THR A 57 7.06 -5.42 -12.60
N ASP A 58 6.61 -6.60 -12.17
CA ASP A 58 7.46 -7.72 -11.79
C ASP A 58 7.11 -8.99 -12.58
N MET A 59 8.02 -9.97 -12.54
CA MET A 59 7.76 -11.32 -13.02
C MET A 59 7.21 -12.16 -11.87
N ALA A 60 6.06 -12.81 -12.06
CA ALA A 60 5.50 -13.73 -11.08
C ALA A 60 5.15 -15.08 -11.72
N LEU A 61 6.00 -16.08 -11.45
CA LEU A 61 5.84 -17.43 -12.01
C LEU A 61 5.19 -18.37 -10.99
N PRO A 62 4.07 -19.03 -11.32
CA PRO A 62 3.42 -20.02 -10.45
C PRO A 62 4.11 -21.40 -10.51
N PHE A 63 5.41 -21.42 -10.81
CA PHE A 63 6.23 -22.61 -10.94
C PHE A 63 7.69 -22.23 -10.73
N ASN A 64 8.53 -23.23 -10.47
CA ASN A 64 9.97 -23.02 -10.34
C ASN A 64 10.61 -22.89 -11.73
N PRO A 65 11.21 -21.74 -12.08
CA PRO A 65 11.78 -21.51 -13.41
C PRO A 65 13.00 -22.39 -13.72
N PHE A 66 13.63 -23.01 -12.71
CA PHE A 66 14.80 -23.87 -12.86
C PHE A 66 14.44 -25.35 -13.02
N THR A 67 13.17 -25.72 -12.83
CA THR A 67 12.68 -27.09 -13.05
C THR A 67 11.54 -27.15 -14.07
N GLY A 68 10.91 -26.01 -14.37
CA GLY A 68 9.75 -25.90 -15.25
C GLY A 68 8.44 -26.41 -14.62
N LYS A 69 8.45 -26.79 -13.34
CA LYS A 69 7.32 -27.41 -12.63
C LYS A 69 6.99 -26.65 -11.34
N ALA A 70 5.72 -26.70 -10.94
CA ALA A 70 5.33 -26.27 -9.61
C ALA A 70 5.90 -27.25 -8.58
N ASP A 71 6.37 -26.74 -7.46
CA ASP A 71 6.93 -27.51 -6.35
C ASP A 71 6.50 -26.91 -5.00
N GLU A 72 7.06 -27.45 -3.92
CA GLU A 72 6.76 -27.00 -2.55
C GLU A 72 7.19 -25.54 -2.30
N THR A 73 8.18 -25.05 -3.05
CA THR A 73 8.68 -23.67 -2.90
C THR A 73 7.89 -22.71 -3.79
N TYR A 74 7.68 -23.06 -5.05
CA TYR A 74 7.05 -22.19 -6.05
C TYR A 74 5.84 -22.84 -6.73
N ASN A 75 4.65 -22.27 -6.50
CA ASN A 75 3.36 -22.78 -6.97
C ASN A 75 2.34 -21.63 -7.14
N SER A 76 1.05 -21.95 -7.29
CA SER A 76 -0.01 -20.94 -7.51
C SER A 76 -0.11 -19.93 -6.38
N GLU A 77 0.08 -20.38 -5.14
CA GLU A 77 -0.03 -19.58 -3.93
C GLU A 77 1.27 -18.83 -3.64
N ASN A 78 2.41 -19.52 -3.78
CA ASN A 78 3.73 -18.92 -3.57
C ASN A 78 4.48 -18.79 -4.90
N LYS A 79 4.29 -17.67 -5.60
CA LYS A 79 4.90 -17.44 -6.92
C LYS A 79 6.38 -17.05 -6.79
N PHE A 80 7.23 -17.51 -7.72
CA PHE A 80 8.58 -16.98 -7.88
C PHE A 80 8.52 -15.52 -8.34
N ARG A 81 8.98 -14.60 -7.48
CA ARG A 81 8.98 -13.15 -7.69
C ARG A 81 10.34 -12.55 -7.32
N PRO A 82 11.28 -12.39 -8.26
CA PRO A 82 12.57 -11.77 -7.98
C PRO A 82 12.41 -10.26 -7.74
N GLU A 83 13.29 -9.67 -6.92
CA GLU A 83 13.31 -8.21 -6.73
C GLU A 83 13.81 -7.45 -7.97
N SER A 84 14.57 -8.13 -8.83
CA SER A 84 15.09 -7.58 -10.09
C SER A 84 13.98 -7.30 -11.10
N SER A 85 14.30 -6.43 -12.05
CA SER A 85 13.45 -6.10 -13.20
C SER A 85 13.04 -7.37 -13.97
N PHE A 86 11.87 -7.29 -14.63
CA PHE A 86 11.37 -8.34 -15.49
C PHE A 86 12.40 -8.65 -16.59
N SER A 87 13.01 -7.59 -17.16
CA SER A 87 13.99 -7.74 -18.21
C SER A 87 15.23 -8.51 -17.77
N THR A 88 15.86 -8.10 -16.67
CA THR A 88 17.05 -8.77 -16.14
C THR A 88 16.76 -10.21 -15.75
N THR A 89 15.59 -10.46 -15.16
CA THR A 89 15.14 -11.82 -14.82
C THR A 89 15.02 -12.68 -16.07
N LEU A 90 14.36 -12.19 -17.11
CA LEU A 90 14.14 -12.93 -18.34
C LEU A 90 15.46 -13.24 -19.06
N LEU A 91 16.37 -12.27 -19.17
CA LEU A 91 17.69 -12.48 -19.76
C LEU A 91 18.51 -13.51 -18.97
N ALA A 92 18.43 -13.48 -17.63
CA ALA A 92 19.09 -14.48 -16.79
C ALA A 92 18.51 -15.90 -17.02
N LEU A 93 17.19 -16.03 -17.14
CA LEU A 93 16.53 -17.30 -17.43
C LEU A 93 16.90 -17.82 -18.83
N LYS A 94 16.91 -16.96 -19.86
CA LYS A 94 17.37 -17.31 -21.22
C LYS A 94 18.78 -17.89 -21.19
N ARG A 95 19.71 -17.23 -20.50
CA ARG A 95 21.09 -17.70 -20.33
C ARG A 95 21.16 -19.03 -19.59
N TYR A 96 20.33 -19.23 -18.57
CA TYR A 96 20.26 -20.51 -17.85
C TYR A 96 19.79 -21.64 -18.77
N TYR A 97 18.75 -21.41 -19.57
CA TYR A 97 18.17 -22.40 -20.47
C TYR A 97 19.10 -22.82 -21.61
N GLU A 98 20.01 -21.95 -22.05
CA GLU A 98 20.99 -22.28 -23.09
C GLU A 98 22.35 -22.74 -22.54
N LYS A 99 22.55 -22.74 -21.21
CA LYS A 99 23.84 -23.00 -20.58
C LYS A 99 24.33 -24.45 -20.76
N ASP A 100 23.47 -25.42 -20.45
CA ASP A 100 23.81 -26.84 -20.46
C ASP A 100 22.58 -27.72 -20.78
N GLU A 101 22.78 -29.04 -20.90
CA GLU A 101 21.71 -29.99 -21.22
C GLU A 101 20.58 -30.02 -20.18
N THR A 102 20.84 -29.62 -18.93
CA THR A 102 19.79 -29.50 -17.91
C THR A 102 18.93 -28.28 -18.22
N GLY A 103 19.57 -27.13 -18.48
CA GLY A 103 18.88 -25.90 -18.89
C GLY A 103 18.00 -26.11 -20.12
N LYS A 104 18.50 -26.82 -21.14
CA LYS A 104 17.74 -27.12 -22.36
C LYS A 104 16.52 -28.01 -22.09
N LYS A 105 16.64 -29.02 -21.24
CA LYS A 105 15.49 -29.85 -20.82
C LYS A 105 14.44 -29.02 -20.08
N VAL A 106 14.88 -28.07 -19.24
CA VAL A 106 13.95 -27.15 -18.57
C VAL A 106 13.26 -26.26 -19.60
N LYS A 107 13.99 -25.76 -20.60
CA LYS A 107 13.41 -25.00 -21.73
C LYS A 107 12.31 -25.78 -22.45
N GLU A 108 12.53 -27.06 -22.75
CA GLU A 108 11.52 -27.92 -23.37
C GLU A 108 10.24 -28.00 -22.52
N LEU A 109 10.37 -28.16 -21.19
CA LEU A 109 9.23 -28.14 -20.27
C LEU A 109 8.53 -26.78 -20.22
N ILE A 110 9.27 -25.68 -20.34
CA ILE A 110 8.73 -24.33 -20.40
C ILE A 110 7.95 -24.11 -21.70
N VAL A 111 8.50 -24.54 -22.84
CA VAL A 111 7.85 -24.49 -24.16
C VAL A 111 6.55 -25.29 -24.14
N GLU A 112 6.57 -26.51 -23.58
CA GLU A 112 5.38 -27.33 -23.37
C GLU A 112 4.34 -26.63 -22.49
N ARG A 113 4.77 -26.06 -21.35
CA ARG A 113 3.91 -25.31 -20.42
C ARG A 113 3.24 -24.12 -21.08
N PHE A 114 3.96 -23.40 -21.94
CA PHE A 114 3.41 -22.25 -22.66
C PHE A 114 2.54 -22.66 -23.85
N GLY A 115 2.52 -23.94 -24.22
CA GLY A 115 1.73 -24.44 -25.34
C GLY A 115 2.24 -23.95 -26.69
N VAL A 116 3.54 -23.67 -26.82
CA VAL A 116 4.17 -23.22 -28.06
C VAL A 116 5.03 -24.35 -28.66
N GLN A 117 5.27 -24.31 -29.97
CA GLN A 117 6.05 -25.36 -30.66
C GLN A 117 7.55 -25.24 -30.41
N SER A 118 8.04 -24.00 -30.31
CA SER A 118 9.43 -23.68 -30.04
C SER A 118 9.50 -22.29 -29.44
N TRP A 119 10.65 -21.99 -28.83
CA TRP A 119 10.99 -20.65 -28.36
C TRP A 119 12.43 -20.35 -28.76
N ASP A 120 12.64 -19.33 -29.59
CA ASP A 120 13.98 -18.90 -29.99
C ASP A 120 14.64 -18.04 -28.90
N THR A 121 15.79 -18.50 -28.42
CA THR A 121 16.60 -17.85 -27.38
C THR A 121 18.02 -17.55 -27.88
N SER A 122 18.24 -17.61 -29.21
CA SER A 122 19.55 -17.37 -29.84
C SER A 122 20.16 -16.01 -29.48
N LYS A 123 19.32 -14.99 -29.28
CA LYS A 123 19.70 -13.66 -28.80
C LYS A 123 19.69 -13.61 -27.28
N LEU A 124 20.80 -13.94 -26.63
CA LEU A 124 20.88 -14.06 -25.16
C LEU A 124 20.93 -12.72 -24.40
N ASP A 125 21.27 -11.63 -25.08
CA ASP A 125 21.49 -10.31 -24.48
C ASP A 125 20.39 -9.29 -24.81
N GLU A 126 19.36 -9.72 -25.53
CA GLU A 126 18.24 -8.89 -25.96
C GLU A 126 16.91 -9.57 -25.62
N ILE A 127 15.90 -8.78 -25.30
CA ILE A 127 14.52 -9.25 -25.20
C ILE A 127 13.86 -8.99 -26.55
N THR A 128 13.53 -10.07 -27.23
CA THR A 128 12.84 -10.02 -28.52
C THR A 128 11.33 -9.83 -28.32
N GLU A 129 10.62 -9.45 -29.38
CA GLU A 129 9.16 -9.41 -29.36
C GLU A 129 8.54 -10.79 -29.06
N GLU A 130 9.17 -11.88 -29.51
CA GLU A 130 8.76 -13.25 -29.21
C GLU A 130 8.88 -13.55 -27.72
N ASP A 131 10.04 -13.21 -27.13
CA ASP A 131 10.27 -13.36 -25.68
C ASP A 131 9.18 -12.63 -24.89
N PHE A 132 8.96 -11.36 -25.20
CA PHE A 132 7.98 -10.57 -24.47
C PHE A 132 6.57 -11.11 -24.65
N LYS A 133 6.17 -11.48 -25.86
CA LYS A 133 4.85 -12.07 -26.13
C LYS A 133 4.60 -13.36 -25.35
N LEU A 134 5.63 -14.18 -25.17
CA LEU A 134 5.56 -15.46 -24.46
C LEU A 134 5.47 -15.27 -22.94
N TRP A 135 6.29 -14.36 -22.41
CA TRP A 135 6.44 -14.17 -20.97
C TRP A 135 5.51 -13.12 -20.36
N ARG A 136 4.88 -12.25 -21.18
CA ARG A 136 3.96 -11.18 -20.70
C ARG A 136 2.82 -11.69 -19.82
N GLN A 137 2.37 -12.94 -20.01
CA GLN A 137 1.30 -13.54 -19.20
C GLN A 137 1.72 -13.76 -17.73
N TYR A 138 3.02 -13.68 -17.44
CA TYR A 138 3.60 -13.74 -16.11
C TYR A 138 4.12 -12.38 -15.63
N ARG A 139 3.83 -11.31 -16.37
CA ARG A 139 4.14 -9.95 -15.96
C ARG A 139 2.95 -9.38 -15.19
N TYR A 140 3.21 -8.88 -13.99
CA TYR A 140 2.18 -8.29 -13.14
C TYR A 140 2.59 -6.89 -12.72
N ALA A 141 1.61 -6.03 -12.45
CA ALA A 141 1.86 -4.80 -11.73
C ALA A 141 2.36 -5.16 -10.31
N ARG A 142 3.43 -4.51 -9.84
CA ARG A 142 4.05 -4.80 -8.53
C ARG A 142 3.22 -4.17 -7.39
N ILE A 143 2.03 -4.72 -7.18
CA ILE A 143 1.09 -4.24 -6.17
C ILE A 143 1.39 -4.90 -4.82
N SER A 144 1.52 -4.09 -3.79
CA SER A 144 1.52 -4.54 -2.39
C SER A 144 0.23 -4.18 -1.70
N THR A 145 -0.40 -5.17 -1.08
CA THR A 145 -1.62 -5.00 -0.31
C THR A 145 -1.30 -4.97 1.18
N HIS A 146 -1.84 -3.99 1.88
CA HIS A 146 -1.69 -3.85 3.33
C HIS A 146 -3.04 -3.57 3.97
N ASN A 147 -3.35 -4.26 5.08
CA ASN A 147 -4.51 -3.90 5.89
C ASN A 147 -4.20 -2.62 6.67
N MET A 148 -5.11 -1.65 6.56
CA MET A 148 -4.92 -0.33 7.14
C MET A 148 -6.21 0.18 7.77
N ILE A 149 -6.04 0.98 8.82
CA ILE A 149 -7.08 1.81 9.42
C ILE A 149 -6.71 3.27 9.17
N THR A 150 -7.69 4.08 8.78
CA THR A 150 -7.56 5.53 8.71
C THR A 150 -8.05 6.11 10.03
N ILE A 151 -7.25 6.97 10.65
CA ILE A 151 -7.62 7.71 11.84
C ILE A 151 -7.69 9.18 11.45
N VAL A 152 -8.86 9.78 11.59
CA VAL A 152 -9.11 11.20 11.34
C VAL A 152 -9.03 11.92 12.68
N SER A 153 -7.91 12.60 12.92
CA SER A 153 -7.68 13.36 14.14
C SER A 153 -6.83 14.59 13.87
N PRO A 154 -7.45 15.78 13.79
CA PRO A 154 -6.74 17.05 13.73
C PRO A 154 -5.73 17.22 14.87
N THR A 155 -6.06 16.72 16.07
CA THR A 155 -5.17 16.79 17.23
C THR A 155 -3.90 15.93 17.06
N LEU A 156 -4.00 14.72 16.49
CA LEU A 156 -2.84 13.85 16.28
C LEU A 156 -2.02 14.20 15.05
N HIS A 157 -2.69 14.60 13.97
CA HIS A 157 -2.05 14.69 12.64
C HIS A 157 -1.91 16.12 12.14
N GLY A 158 -2.49 17.11 12.83
CA GLY A 158 -2.47 18.51 12.41
C GLY A 158 -3.27 18.78 11.13
N ASN A 159 -4.14 17.86 10.71
CA ASN A 159 -4.96 17.98 9.50
C ASN A 159 -6.30 17.25 9.66
N THR A 160 -7.26 17.57 8.79
CA THR A 160 -8.63 17.06 8.83
C THR A 160 -8.86 15.79 8.02
N TYR A 161 -7.86 15.29 7.30
CA TYR A 161 -7.97 14.14 6.40
C TYR A 161 -7.53 12.81 7.05
N GLY A 162 -6.83 12.91 8.17
CA GLY A 162 -6.35 11.76 8.93
C GLY A 162 -5.10 11.12 8.37
N ALA A 163 -4.71 9.99 8.97
CA ALA A 163 -3.54 9.23 8.56
C ALA A 163 -3.83 7.73 8.53
N ASN A 164 -3.19 7.05 7.57
CA ASN A 164 -3.26 5.59 7.46
C ASN A 164 -2.23 4.91 8.37
N TYR A 165 -2.72 4.00 9.20
CA TYR A 165 -1.93 3.14 10.06
C TYR A 165 -2.04 1.69 9.59
N ARG A 166 -0.91 1.01 9.54
CA ARG A 166 -0.89 -0.43 9.24
C ARG A 166 -1.41 -1.21 10.45
N VAL A 167 -2.22 -2.22 10.18
CA VAL A 167 -2.67 -3.19 11.17
C VAL A 167 -2.44 -4.61 10.65
N ASN A 168 -2.12 -5.53 11.55
CA ASN A 168 -2.01 -6.96 11.23
C ASN A 168 -2.85 -7.73 12.26
N PHE A 169 -4.14 -7.88 11.97
CA PHE A 169 -5.02 -8.72 12.78
C PHE A 169 -4.97 -10.16 12.30
N GLU A 170 -4.97 -11.11 13.23
CA GLU A 170 -5.22 -12.51 12.91
C GLU A 170 -6.68 -12.66 12.46
N ARG A 171 -6.91 -13.47 11.43
CA ARG A 171 -8.25 -13.70 10.87
C ARG A 171 -8.52 -15.20 10.73
N ASP A 172 -9.78 -15.58 10.86
CA ASP A 172 -10.22 -16.96 10.69
C ASP A 172 -10.46 -17.29 9.20
N GLU A 173 -10.99 -18.49 8.94
CA GLU A 173 -11.28 -18.95 7.57
C GLU A 173 -12.42 -18.20 6.87
N TYR A 174 -13.25 -17.49 7.63
CA TYR A 174 -14.32 -16.63 7.12
C TYR A 174 -13.86 -15.18 6.93
N GLY A 175 -12.63 -14.88 7.37
CA GLY A 175 -12.03 -13.55 7.28
C GLY A 175 -12.41 -12.66 8.46
N ASP A 176 -13.02 -13.18 9.52
CA ASP A 176 -13.33 -12.43 10.73
C ASP A 176 -12.09 -12.33 11.63
N VAL A 177 -11.96 -11.22 12.36
CA VAL A 177 -10.80 -11.00 13.23
C VAL A 177 -10.84 -11.99 14.39
N VAL A 178 -9.77 -12.79 14.52
CA VAL A 178 -9.56 -13.70 15.64
C VAL A 178 -9.08 -12.88 16.83
N THR A 179 -9.80 -13.00 17.93
CA THR A 179 -9.45 -12.34 19.19
C THR A 179 -8.52 -13.26 19.98
N ALA A 180 -7.27 -12.82 20.19
CA ALA A 180 -6.43 -13.43 21.22
C ALA A 180 -7.10 -13.17 22.57
N ASP A 181 -7.46 -14.23 23.30
CA ASP A 181 -8.08 -14.19 24.63
C ASP A 181 -9.54 -13.67 24.70
N GLY A 182 -10.23 -13.54 23.56
CA GLY A 182 -11.63 -13.06 23.51
C GLY A 182 -11.78 -11.54 23.47
N ASN A 183 -10.67 -10.79 23.54
CA ASN A 183 -10.69 -9.33 23.47
C ASN A 183 -10.59 -8.87 22.00
N TYR A 184 -11.62 -8.17 21.55
CA TYR A 184 -11.62 -7.53 20.23
C TYR A 184 -10.61 -6.37 20.22
N PRO A 185 -9.84 -6.15 19.14
CA PRO A 185 -8.85 -5.08 19.12
C PRO A 185 -9.47 -3.71 19.40
N GLU A 186 -8.95 -2.99 20.40
CA GLU A 186 -9.53 -1.74 20.90
C GLU A 186 -9.79 -0.72 19.79
N ILE A 187 -8.89 -0.59 18.82
CA ILE A 187 -9.07 0.35 17.70
C ILE A 187 -10.29 0.01 16.82
N LEU A 188 -10.63 -1.27 16.70
CA LEU A 188 -11.84 -1.70 15.99
C LEU A 188 -13.08 -1.53 16.88
N THR A 189 -12.95 -1.69 18.20
CA THR A 189 -14.01 -1.37 19.17
C THR A 189 -14.39 0.11 19.10
N ILE A 190 -13.39 1.00 19.04
CA ILE A 190 -13.58 2.46 18.85
C ILE A 190 -14.38 2.73 17.56
N ASN A 191 -14.00 2.09 16.44
CA ASN A 191 -14.74 2.21 15.18
C ASN A 191 -16.21 1.80 15.33
N GLN A 192 -16.49 0.64 15.93
CA GLN A 192 -17.85 0.14 16.09
C GLN A 192 -18.70 1.04 17.00
N MET A 193 -18.12 1.52 18.10
CA MET A 193 -18.78 2.44 19.04
C MET A 193 -19.23 3.74 18.33
N TYR A 194 -18.32 4.42 17.63
CA TYR A 194 -18.68 5.64 16.90
C TYR A 194 -19.63 5.35 15.74
N MET A 195 -19.47 4.22 15.06
CA MET A 195 -20.39 3.82 13.98
C MET A 195 -21.82 3.66 14.49
N SER A 196 -21.99 2.97 15.62
CA SER A 196 -23.29 2.79 16.28
C SER A 196 -23.94 4.14 16.58
N ALA A 197 -23.21 5.05 17.25
CA ALA A 197 -23.72 6.39 17.57
C ALA A 197 -24.06 7.22 16.32
N LEU A 198 -23.23 7.18 15.27
CA LEU A 198 -23.48 7.93 14.04
C LEU A 198 -24.67 7.37 13.23
N LEU A 199 -24.91 6.05 13.31
CA LEU A 199 -26.09 5.44 12.71
C LEU A 199 -27.36 5.78 13.47
N GLU A 200 -27.33 5.80 14.81
CA GLU A 200 -28.46 6.26 15.63
C GLU A 200 -28.80 7.71 15.31
N LYS A 201 -27.78 8.57 15.20
CA LYS A 201 -27.92 9.96 14.75
C LYS A 201 -28.55 10.07 13.36
N TYR A 202 -28.20 9.18 12.45
CA TYR A 202 -28.81 9.13 11.12
C TYR A 202 -30.26 8.64 11.16
N ASN A 203 -30.56 7.61 11.96
CA ASN A 203 -31.91 7.07 12.10
C ASN A 203 -32.87 8.11 12.67
N GLU A 204 -32.49 8.82 13.73
CA GLU A 204 -33.27 9.94 14.28
C GLU A 204 -33.50 11.03 13.22
N TRP A 205 -32.45 11.41 12.47
CA TRP A 205 -32.59 12.36 11.37
C TRP A 205 -33.51 11.85 10.25
N GLU A 206 -33.43 10.57 9.88
CA GLU A 206 -34.25 9.98 8.83
C GLU A 206 -35.73 9.92 9.24
N GLU A 207 -36.02 9.64 10.51
CA GLU A 207 -37.39 9.67 11.04
C GLU A 207 -38.01 11.07 10.93
N GLU A 208 -37.27 12.10 11.35
CA GLU A 208 -37.67 13.51 11.24
C GLU A 208 -37.80 13.97 9.78
N ASN A 209 -37.04 13.37 8.86
CA ASN A 209 -36.94 13.75 7.46
C ASN A 209 -37.46 12.66 6.51
N SER A 210 -38.40 11.83 6.98
CA SER A 210 -38.91 10.65 6.27
C SER A 210 -39.49 10.93 4.88
N GLN A 211 -39.90 12.18 4.63
CA GLN A 211 -40.49 12.65 3.37
C GLN A 211 -39.45 12.98 2.28
N LEU A 212 -38.16 13.04 2.62
CA LEU A 212 -37.11 13.39 1.66
C LEU A 212 -36.86 12.25 0.65
N PRO A 213 -36.46 12.59 -0.59
CA PRO A 213 -36.03 11.61 -1.58
C PRO A 213 -34.87 10.73 -1.07
N GLU A 214 -34.86 9.48 -1.51
CA GLU A 214 -33.84 8.49 -1.17
C GLU A 214 -32.41 8.96 -1.50
N LYS A 215 -32.26 9.77 -2.54
CA LYS A 215 -30.97 10.36 -2.92
C LYS A 215 -30.44 11.29 -1.83
N ASP A 216 -31.29 12.17 -1.32
CA ASP A 216 -30.92 13.17 -0.31
C ASP A 216 -30.64 12.49 1.04
N LYS A 217 -31.41 11.45 1.37
CA LYS A 217 -31.16 10.58 2.53
C LYS A 217 -29.79 9.90 2.44
N LYS A 218 -29.44 9.33 1.27
CA LYS A 218 -28.12 8.74 1.04
C LYS A 218 -26.99 9.76 1.17
N GLU A 219 -27.13 10.94 0.57
CA GLU A 219 -26.14 12.01 0.70
C GLU A 219 -25.96 12.43 2.17
N LYS A 220 -27.05 12.51 2.93
CA LYS A 220 -26.99 12.83 4.35
C LYS A 220 -26.38 11.72 5.20
N LYS A 221 -26.74 10.45 4.96
CA LYS A 221 -26.12 9.28 5.61
C LYS A 221 -24.61 9.34 5.43
N ARG A 222 -24.13 9.60 4.20
CA ARG A 222 -22.70 9.75 3.91
C ARG A 222 -22.06 10.88 4.68
N SER A 223 -22.71 12.05 4.74
CA SER A 223 -22.20 13.21 5.47
C SER A 223 -22.16 13.01 6.99
N ILE A 224 -23.04 12.20 7.57
CA ILE A 224 -22.97 11.88 9.01
C ILE A 224 -21.87 10.84 9.25
N LEU A 225 -21.82 9.81 8.42
CA LEU A 225 -20.82 8.75 8.54
C LEU A 225 -19.39 9.20 8.21
N SER A 226 -19.21 10.31 7.48
CA SER A 226 -17.89 10.90 7.25
C SER A 226 -17.25 11.50 8.51
N ASP A 227 -18.04 11.76 9.55
CA ASP A 227 -17.53 12.20 10.86
C ASP A 227 -16.88 11.05 11.66
N LEU A 228 -16.91 9.81 11.13
CA LEU A 228 -16.30 8.65 11.76
C LEU A 228 -14.79 8.84 11.94
N PRO A 229 -14.28 8.87 13.18
CA PRO A 229 -12.89 9.25 13.41
C PRO A 229 -11.91 8.08 13.22
N VAL A 230 -12.39 6.84 13.27
CA VAL A 230 -11.59 5.64 13.05
C VAL A 230 -12.31 4.75 12.05
N SER A 231 -11.68 4.46 10.92
CA SER A 231 -12.27 3.58 9.91
C SER A 231 -12.20 2.11 10.34
N LYS A 232 -13.03 1.27 9.73
CA LYS A 232 -12.79 -0.17 9.73
C LYS A 232 -11.46 -0.47 9.04
N ASP A 233 -10.83 -1.58 9.41
CA ASP A 233 -9.64 -2.03 8.71
C ASP A 233 -9.98 -2.58 7.32
N GLN A 234 -9.19 -2.18 6.34
CA GLN A 234 -9.43 -2.52 4.93
C GLN A 234 -8.11 -2.74 4.18
N PRO A 235 -8.08 -3.68 3.22
CA PRO A 235 -6.93 -3.88 2.37
C PRO A 235 -6.76 -2.68 1.43
N ARG A 236 -5.57 -2.09 1.42
CA ARG A 236 -5.19 -1.01 0.51
C ARG A 236 -4.02 -1.43 -0.36
N ASN A 237 -4.13 -1.11 -1.64
CA ASN A 237 -3.17 -1.50 -2.66
C ASN A 237 -2.23 -0.34 -2.99
N PHE A 238 -0.93 -0.61 -3.02
CA PHE A 238 0.10 0.38 -3.33
C PHE A 238 1.06 -0.15 -4.38
N ILE A 239 1.59 0.75 -5.20
CA ILE A 239 2.55 0.44 -6.24
C ILE A 239 3.59 1.55 -6.36
N PHE A 240 4.81 1.20 -6.76
CA PHE A 240 5.80 2.20 -7.14
C PHE A 240 5.51 2.75 -8.54
N GLY A 241 5.56 4.07 -8.67
CA GLY A 241 5.55 4.78 -9.94
C GLY A 241 6.83 5.59 -10.12
N ILE A 242 7.20 5.87 -11.37
CA ILE A 242 8.16 6.93 -11.71
C ILE A 242 7.37 8.11 -12.24
N ASP A 243 7.50 9.27 -11.60
CA ASP A 243 6.79 10.49 -12.00
C ASP A 243 7.60 11.30 -13.02
N LEU A 244 7.11 11.33 -14.26
CA LEU A 244 7.73 12.05 -15.38
C LEU A 244 6.82 13.20 -15.82
N LYS A 245 7.13 14.40 -15.33
CA LYS A 245 6.42 15.63 -15.70
C LYS A 245 6.45 15.88 -17.21
N LEU A 246 5.29 16.24 -17.75
CA LEU A 246 5.12 16.62 -19.15
C LEU A 246 5.25 18.14 -19.32
N ASN A 247 5.79 18.54 -20.47
CA ASN A 247 5.79 19.93 -20.92
C ASN A 247 4.47 20.26 -21.64
N SER A 248 4.34 21.50 -22.13
CA SER A 248 3.14 21.98 -22.84
C SER A 248 2.83 21.23 -24.15
N ASN A 249 3.78 20.46 -24.67
CA ASN A 249 3.63 19.64 -25.88
C ASN A 249 3.33 18.16 -25.55
N SER A 250 3.03 17.84 -24.28
CA SER A 250 2.81 16.46 -23.80
C SER A 250 4.03 15.55 -23.94
N GLU A 251 5.23 16.12 -23.96
CA GLU A 251 6.51 15.40 -23.99
C GLU A 251 7.19 15.44 -22.62
N VAL A 252 7.99 14.41 -22.31
CA VAL A 252 8.77 14.37 -21.04
C VAL A 252 9.96 15.33 -21.16
N ASP A 253 9.97 16.35 -20.30
CA ASP A 253 11.06 17.33 -20.29
C ASP A 253 12.37 16.72 -19.75
N GLY A 254 13.46 16.93 -20.50
CA GLY A 254 14.82 16.52 -20.10
C GLY A 254 15.05 15.02 -19.94
N ILE A 255 14.27 14.16 -20.61
CA ILE A 255 14.38 12.70 -20.47
C ILE A 255 15.76 12.16 -20.87
N ASP A 256 16.44 12.82 -21.81
CA ASP A 256 17.79 12.51 -22.28
C ASP A 256 18.86 12.65 -21.19
N ARG A 257 18.61 13.54 -20.23
CA ARG A 257 19.53 13.84 -19.13
C ARG A 257 19.36 12.89 -17.95
N LEU A 258 18.20 12.24 -17.84
CA LEU A 258 17.89 11.33 -16.74
C LEU A 258 18.85 10.15 -16.72
N ASN A 259 19.37 9.85 -15.53
CA ASN A 259 20.08 8.61 -15.23
C ASN A 259 19.36 7.80 -14.13
N ALA A 260 19.85 6.60 -13.83
CA ALA A 260 19.24 5.72 -12.82
C ALA A 260 19.04 6.37 -11.43
N GLU A 261 19.96 7.23 -10.98
CA GLU A 261 19.85 7.93 -9.68
C GLU A 261 18.77 9.03 -9.73
N GLU A 262 18.72 9.80 -10.82
CA GLU A 262 17.70 10.83 -11.03
C GLU A 262 16.30 10.22 -11.18
N LEU A 263 16.19 9.05 -11.81
CA LEU A 263 14.94 8.28 -11.86
C LEU A 263 14.53 7.78 -10.48
N ARG A 264 15.50 7.36 -9.66
CA ARG A 264 15.24 6.95 -8.27
C ARG A 264 14.67 8.09 -7.43
N ASN A 265 15.15 9.32 -7.66
CA ASN A 265 14.62 10.51 -6.99
C ASN A 265 13.21 10.90 -7.46
N ARG A 266 12.75 10.34 -8.58
CA ARG A 266 11.38 10.50 -9.12
C ARG A 266 10.46 9.33 -8.77
N LEU A 267 10.94 8.36 -7.98
CA LEU A 267 10.07 7.31 -7.47
C LEU A 267 9.01 7.91 -6.54
N VAL A 268 7.79 7.44 -6.72
CA VAL A 268 6.63 7.78 -5.90
C VAL A 268 5.88 6.52 -5.50
N VAL A 269 5.24 6.55 -4.34
CA VAL A 269 4.24 5.55 -3.96
C VAL A 269 2.87 6.02 -4.42
N VAL A 270 2.17 5.14 -5.11
CA VAL A 270 0.84 5.40 -5.64
C VAL A 270 -0.12 4.46 -4.94
N GLN A 271 -1.13 5.02 -4.25
CA GLN A 271 -2.26 4.23 -3.77
C GLN A 271 -3.18 3.93 -4.95
N ILE A 272 -3.51 2.66 -5.16
CA ILE A 272 -4.36 2.23 -6.27
C ILE A 272 -5.82 2.45 -5.87
N ASN A 273 -6.43 3.47 -6.47
CA ASN A 273 -7.87 3.67 -6.49
C ASN A 273 -8.50 3.00 -7.72
N LYS A 274 -9.82 3.05 -7.82
CA LYS A 274 -10.59 2.47 -8.92
C LYS A 274 -10.21 3.01 -10.31
N LYS A 275 -9.85 4.29 -10.42
CA LYS A 275 -9.46 4.91 -11.69
C LYS A 275 -8.10 4.39 -12.17
N ILE A 276 -7.13 4.30 -11.27
CA ILE A 276 -5.81 3.72 -11.56
C ILE A 276 -5.95 2.23 -11.88
N GLU A 277 -6.74 1.49 -11.10
CA GLU A 277 -7.03 0.08 -11.38
C GLU A 277 -7.67 -0.09 -12.77
N THR A 278 -8.62 0.77 -13.13
CA THR A 278 -9.23 0.77 -14.46
C THR A 278 -8.19 1.04 -15.54
N ALA A 279 -7.27 1.99 -15.34
CA ALA A 279 -6.20 2.29 -16.28
C ALA A 279 -5.21 1.12 -16.43
N ILE A 280 -4.77 0.51 -15.32
CA ILE A 280 -3.92 -0.70 -15.32
C ILE A 280 -4.60 -1.84 -16.09
N ASN A 281 -5.85 -2.13 -15.75
CA ASN A 281 -6.63 -3.18 -16.43
C ASN A 281 -6.85 -2.84 -17.91
N ALA A 282 -7.03 -1.57 -18.25
CA ALA A 282 -7.18 -1.13 -19.62
C ALA A 282 -5.92 -1.48 -20.43
N VAL A 283 -4.72 -1.13 -19.94
CA VAL A 283 -3.44 -1.46 -20.60
C VAL A 283 -3.24 -2.97 -20.72
N LEU A 284 -3.42 -3.71 -19.62
CA LEU A 284 -3.12 -5.15 -19.57
C LEU A 284 -4.12 -6.03 -20.34
N LYS A 285 -5.40 -5.66 -20.40
CA LYS A 285 -6.47 -6.52 -20.93
C LYS A 285 -7.09 -6.00 -22.23
N THR A 286 -7.39 -4.71 -22.31
CA THR A 286 -8.19 -4.15 -23.42
C THR A 286 -7.36 -3.44 -24.48
N GLN A 287 -6.24 -2.84 -24.08
CA GLN A 287 -5.33 -2.05 -24.90
C GLN A 287 -3.96 -2.74 -25.01
N VAL A 288 -3.95 -4.06 -25.17
CA VAL A 288 -2.72 -4.90 -25.15
C VAL A 288 -1.63 -4.43 -26.13
N LYS A 289 -1.98 -3.70 -27.20
CA LYS A 289 -1.00 -3.09 -28.11
C LYS A 289 -0.15 -1.97 -27.48
N ARG A 290 -0.60 -1.44 -26.34
CA ARG A 290 0.10 -0.43 -25.53
C ARG A 290 0.94 -1.07 -24.42
N ASP A 291 0.69 -2.34 -24.14
CA ASP A 291 1.55 -3.13 -23.28
C ASP A 291 2.79 -3.56 -24.08
N ILE A 292 3.81 -2.71 -24.06
CA ILE A 292 5.05 -2.89 -24.85
C ILE A 292 6.33 -2.77 -24.01
N TYR A 293 6.24 -2.34 -22.75
CA TYR A 293 7.41 -2.13 -21.88
C TYR A 293 7.51 -3.25 -20.86
N PRO A 294 8.52 -4.12 -20.89
CA PRO A 294 8.63 -5.22 -19.94
C PRO A 294 8.63 -4.83 -18.45
N ASP A 295 9.19 -3.67 -18.09
CA ASP A 295 9.45 -3.33 -16.68
C ASP A 295 8.49 -2.31 -16.05
N PHE A 296 7.56 -1.75 -16.83
CA PHE A 296 6.55 -0.81 -16.33
C PHE A 296 5.29 -0.74 -17.19
N LEU A 297 4.24 -0.12 -16.65
CA LEU A 297 3.06 0.34 -17.37
C LEU A 297 3.15 1.86 -17.54
N GLU A 298 2.99 2.35 -18.77
CA GLU A 298 2.96 3.78 -19.06
C GLU A 298 1.52 4.30 -18.95
N ILE A 299 1.25 5.15 -17.96
CA ILE A 299 -0.05 5.80 -17.76
C ILE A 299 0.14 7.31 -17.80
N GLU A 300 -0.72 8.02 -18.53
CA GLU A 300 -0.73 9.48 -18.49
C GLU A 300 -1.74 9.96 -17.45
N VAL A 301 -1.31 10.91 -16.63
CA VAL A 301 -2.10 11.49 -15.55
C VAL A 301 -2.31 12.96 -15.84
N THR A 302 -3.57 13.38 -15.83
CA THR A 302 -3.95 14.79 -15.91
C THR A 302 -4.67 15.19 -14.64
N VAL A 303 -4.03 16.08 -13.89
CA VAL A 303 -4.60 16.70 -12.69
C VAL A 303 -5.22 18.03 -13.10
N PRO A 304 -6.50 18.28 -12.79
CA PRO A 304 -7.17 19.52 -13.16
C PRO A 304 -6.59 20.73 -12.41
N ASP A 305 -6.79 21.91 -12.99
CA ASP A 305 -6.38 23.19 -12.39
C ASP A 305 -7.43 23.67 -11.37
N GLU A 306 -7.60 22.88 -10.30
CA GLU A 306 -8.56 23.14 -9.22
C GLU A 306 -7.87 23.43 -7.88
N GLU A 307 -8.35 24.46 -7.17
CA GLU A 307 -7.79 24.88 -5.88
C GLU A 307 -8.11 23.89 -4.75
N ASN A 308 -9.36 23.41 -4.70
CA ASN A 308 -9.80 22.46 -3.68
C ASN A 308 -9.15 21.08 -3.93
N ALA A 309 -8.44 20.56 -2.93
CA ALA A 309 -7.71 19.30 -3.05
C ALA A 309 -8.62 18.09 -3.29
N ALA A 310 -9.78 18.05 -2.64
CA ALA A 310 -10.75 16.96 -2.79
C ALA A 310 -11.32 16.91 -4.21
N THR A 311 -11.81 18.04 -4.73
CA THR A 311 -12.34 18.07 -6.11
C THR A 311 -11.23 17.82 -7.13
N ARG A 312 -10.03 18.37 -6.91
CA ARG A 312 -8.85 18.11 -7.76
C ARG A 312 -8.53 16.63 -7.82
N GLY A 313 -8.57 15.98 -6.67
CA GLY A 313 -8.46 14.54 -6.51
C GLY A 313 -9.48 13.78 -7.35
N GLN A 314 -10.76 14.01 -7.07
CA GLN A 314 -11.90 13.39 -7.73
C GLN A 314 -11.94 13.62 -9.25
N ASN A 315 -11.40 14.73 -9.74
CA ASN A 315 -11.37 15.05 -11.17
C ASN A 315 -10.04 14.69 -11.85
N THR A 316 -9.06 14.14 -11.12
CA THR A 316 -7.83 13.61 -11.71
C THR A 316 -8.14 12.39 -12.59
N THR A 317 -7.58 12.39 -13.80
CA THR A 317 -7.80 11.35 -14.80
C THR A 317 -6.53 10.54 -15.06
N TYR A 318 -6.73 9.25 -15.32
CA TYR A 318 -5.69 8.28 -15.62
C TYR A 318 -6.02 7.65 -16.96
N GLY A 319 -5.15 7.87 -17.95
CA GLY A 319 -5.48 7.61 -19.33
C GLY A 319 -4.34 6.98 -20.12
N THR A 320 -4.69 6.67 -21.37
CA THR A 320 -3.71 6.25 -22.37
C THR A 320 -2.82 7.44 -22.71
N PRO A 321 -1.49 7.26 -22.74
CA PRO A 321 -0.61 8.34 -23.13
C PRO A 321 -0.82 8.81 -24.57
N VAL A 322 -0.82 10.14 -24.77
CA VAL A 322 -0.97 10.76 -26.10
C VAL A 322 0.20 10.35 -26.98
N GLU A 323 1.43 10.55 -26.49
CA GLU A 323 2.66 10.13 -27.15
C GLU A 323 3.40 9.08 -26.33
N ALA A 324 3.55 7.86 -26.83
CA ALA A 324 4.23 6.79 -26.10
C ALA A 324 5.75 7.02 -26.05
N LEU A 325 6.40 6.70 -24.93
CA LEU A 325 7.86 6.78 -24.78
C LEU A 325 8.61 6.00 -25.88
N ALA A 326 8.08 4.87 -26.33
CA ALA A 326 8.67 4.05 -27.40
C ALA A 326 8.74 4.74 -28.78
N LYS A 327 8.04 5.87 -28.97
CA LYS A 327 8.11 6.66 -30.21
C LYS A 327 9.21 7.73 -30.20
N MET A 328 9.93 7.88 -29.09
CA MET A 328 11.06 8.79 -28.99
C MET A 328 12.20 8.38 -29.92
N ASP A 329 13.22 9.24 -30.04
CA ASP A 329 14.46 8.88 -30.71
C ASP A 329 15.01 7.55 -30.15
N PRO A 330 15.36 6.56 -30.99
CA PRO A 330 15.77 5.24 -30.52
C PRO A 330 16.96 5.23 -29.57
N GLU A 331 17.96 6.09 -29.77
CA GLU A 331 19.14 6.14 -28.90
C GLU A 331 18.76 6.69 -27.52
N VAL A 332 17.93 7.74 -27.50
CA VAL A 332 17.40 8.33 -26.26
C VAL A 332 16.54 7.33 -25.50
N TYR A 333 15.63 6.65 -26.20
CA TYR A 333 14.75 5.63 -25.61
C TYR A 333 15.56 4.47 -25.02
N THR A 334 16.52 3.91 -25.76
CA THR A 334 17.35 2.80 -25.27
C THR A 334 18.14 3.19 -24.03
N LYS A 335 18.74 4.39 -24.02
CA LYS A 335 19.43 4.90 -22.82
C LYS A 335 18.48 5.00 -21.63
N PHE A 336 17.35 5.69 -21.81
CA PHE A 336 16.35 5.87 -20.76
C PHE A 336 15.84 4.53 -20.20
N TYR A 337 15.51 3.59 -21.08
CA TYR A 337 15.03 2.27 -20.67
C TYR A 337 16.08 1.50 -19.84
N ASN A 338 17.35 1.54 -20.27
CA ASN A 338 18.45 0.93 -19.52
C ASN A 338 18.65 1.59 -18.15
N ASP A 339 18.48 2.90 -18.05
CA ASP A 339 18.54 3.63 -16.79
C ASP A 339 17.38 3.24 -15.84
N VAL A 340 16.17 3.02 -16.38
CA VAL A 340 15.02 2.47 -15.61
C VAL A 340 15.34 1.07 -15.09
N VAL A 341 15.82 0.16 -15.94
CA VAL A 341 16.20 -1.21 -15.55
C VAL A 341 17.29 -1.18 -14.46
N THR A 342 18.32 -0.36 -14.64
CA THR A 342 19.43 -0.20 -13.68
C THR A 342 18.93 0.33 -12.34
N MET A 343 17.99 1.28 -12.35
CA MET A 343 17.37 1.81 -11.16
C MET A 343 16.56 0.75 -10.41
N ILE A 344 15.75 -0.06 -11.11
CA ILE A 344 15.00 -1.17 -10.50
C ILE A 344 15.96 -2.21 -9.91
N ASP A 345 16.97 -2.65 -10.67
CA ASP A 345 17.88 -3.72 -10.24
C ASP A 345 18.81 -3.31 -9.09
N SER A 346 19.12 -2.01 -8.98
CA SER A 346 19.89 -1.47 -7.85
C SER A 346 19.04 -1.16 -6.62
N PHE A 347 17.71 -1.14 -6.76
CA PHE A 347 16.79 -0.85 -5.67
C PHE A 347 16.51 -2.11 -4.85
N LYS A 348 17.25 -2.28 -3.75
CA LYS A 348 17.13 -3.42 -2.84
C LYS A 348 15.99 -3.24 -1.84
N ARG A 349 15.40 -4.36 -1.39
CA ARG A 349 14.38 -4.41 -0.31
C ARG A 349 13.15 -3.56 -0.63
N GLN A 350 12.72 -3.57 -1.89
CA GLN A 350 11.65 -2.70 -2.38
C GLN A 350 10.37 -2.87 -1.56
N ASP A 351 10.01 -4.09 -1.17
CA ASP A 351 8.79 -4.36 -0.39
C ASP A 351 8.84 -3.73 1.00
N VAL A 352 10.02 -3.72 1.64
CA VAL A 352 10.24 -3.05 2.94
C VAL A 352 10.12 -1.54 2.80
N VAL A 353 10.66 -0.99 1.71
CA VAL A 353 10.61 0.46 1.43
C VAL A 353 9.17 0.88 1.12
N LEU A 354 8.45 0.13 0.28
CA LEU A 354 7.05 0.39 -0.05
C LEU A 354 6.19 0.34 1.20
N THR A 355 6.33 -0.72 2.01
CA THR A 355 5.62 -0.86 3.29
C THR A 355 5.83 0.34 4.21
N LYS A 356 7.07 0.82 4.36
CA LYS A 356 7.40 1.96 5.24
C LYS A 356 6.95 3.31 4.70
N SER A 357 6.73 3.39 3.39
CA SER A 357 6.31 4.60 2.69
C SER A 357 4.78 4.68 2.64
N ALA A 358 4.10 3.54 2.48
CA ALA A 358 2.65 3.46 2.33
C ALA A 358 1.85 3.78 3.61
N ALA A 359 2.42 3.59 4.81
CA ALA A 359 1.72 3.85 6.06
C ALA A 359 2.62 4.32 7.19
N ARG A 360 1.97 4.96 8.19
CA ARG A 360 2.57 5.16 9.51
C ARG A 360 2.82 3.80 10.19
N ARG A 361 3.67 3.82 11.22
CA ARG A 361 4.03 2.60 11.95
C ARG A 361 2.79 1.91 12.50
N GLU A 362 2.90 0.60 12.66
CA GLU A 362 1.86 -0.26 13.23
C GLU A 362 1.36 0.29 14.57
N ILE A 363 0.04 0.26 14.75
CA ILE A 363 -0.62 0.69 15.99
C ILE A 363 -0.18 -0.26 17.11
N LYS A 364 0.37 0.31 18.17
CA LYS A 364 0.71 -0.37 19.41
C LYS A 364 -0.18 0.15 20.54
N GLU A 365 -0.18 -0.54 21.67
CA GLU A 365 -0.96 -0.15 22.86
C GLU A 365 -0.72 1.32 23.27
N ASP A 366 0.54 1.76 23.33
CA ASP A 366 0.91 3.17 23.60
C ASP A 366 0.44 4.18 22.54
N THR A 367 0.05 3.69 21.37
CA THR A 367 -0.55 4.50 20.30
C THR A 367 -2.06 4.60 20.48
N VAL A 368 -2.71 3.55 20.99
CA VAL A 368 -4.16 3.53 21.26
C VAL A 368 -4.52 4.55 22.33
N ASP A 369 -3.77 4.62 23.43
CA ASP A 369 -4.04 5.60 24.50
C ASP A 369 -4.02 7.05 23.97
N LYS A 370 -3.02 7.38 23.15
CA LYS A 370 -2.91 8.69 22.50
C LYS A 370 -4.03 8.96 21.52
N ILE A 371 -4.53 7.91 20.86
CA ILE A 371 -5.70 8.01 20.00
C ILE A 371 -6.92 8.35 20.85
N CYS A 372 -7.18 7.63 21.95
CA CYS A 372 -8.29 7.92 22.84
C CYS A 372 -8.25 9.36 23.38
N GLU A 373 -7.09 9.83 23.87
CA GLU A 373 -6.91 11.20 24.35
C GLU A 373 -7.23 12.25 23.28
N ALA A 374 -6.79 12.02 22.04
CA ALA A 374 -7.05 12.94 20.93
C ALA A 374 -8.51 12.91 20.47
N LEU A 375 -9.12 11.73 20.45
CA LEU A 375 -10.52 11.56 20.06
C LEU A 375 -11.47 12.28 21.02
N ALA A 376 -11.17 12.30 22.31
CA ALA A 376 -11.95 13.05 23.30
C ALA A 376 -11.99 14.57 23.00
N ILE A 377 -10.95 15.09 22.35
CA ILE A 377 -10.85 16.50 21.94
C ILE A 377 -11.54 16.72 20.59
N ASP A 378 -11.25 15.84 19.62
CA ASP A 378 -11.72 15.99 18.24
C ASP A 378 -13.22 15.69 18.08
N MET A 379 -13.74 14.78 18.92
CA MET A 379 -15.16 14.40 19.01
C MET A 379 -15.61 14.53 20.47
N PRO A 380 -16.00 15.72 20.94
CA PRO A 380 -16.44 15.92 22.32
C PRO A 380 -17.61 15.02 22.70
N PHE A 381 -17.68 14.58 23.96
CA PHE A 381 -18.69 13.62 24.42
C PHE A 381 -20.12 14.06 24.07
N GLU A 382 -20.43 15.34 24.21
CA GLU A 382 -21.76 15.91 23.93
C GLU A 382 -22.20 15.73 22.47
N SER A 383 -21.26 15.55 21.54
CA SER A 383 -21.55 15.34 20.12
C SER A 383 -22.08 13.94 19.81
N ILE A 384 -21.84 12.97 20.70
CA ILE A 384 -22.24 11.57 20.52
C ILE A 384 -23.14 11.03 21.64
N ALA A 385 -23.14 11.65 22.83
CA ALA A 385 -23.76 11.09 24.03
C ALA A 385 -25.25 10.74 23.86
N GLY A 386 -26.03 11.59 23.18
CA GLY A 386 -27.47 11.34 22.93
C GLY A 386 -27.75 10.15 22.00
N TYR A 387 -26.72 9.66 21.31
CA TYR A 387 -26.82 8.59 20.32
C TYR A 387 -26.17 7.28 20.80
N LEU A 388 -25.56 7.27 21.99
CA LEU A 388 -25.08 6.04 22.63
C LEU A 388 -26.26 5.39 23.37
N LYS A 389 -26.92 4.44 22.70
CA LYS A 389 -28.07 3.69 23.23
C LYS A 389 -27.63 2.49 24.10
N GLU A 390 -28.58 1.83 24.75
CA GLU A 390 -28.37 0.78 25.77
C GLU A 390 -27.31 -0.25 25.36
N GLY A 391 -27.50 -0.94 24.24
CA GLY A 391 -26.57 -1.97 23.78
C GLY A 391 -25.21 -1.43 23.37
N ALA A 392 -25.11 -0.20 22.86
CA ALA A 392 -23.81 0.45 22.64
C ALA A 392 -23.07 0.75 23.96
N LEU A 393 -23.80 1.24 24.97
CA LEU A 393 -23.25 1.49 26.30
C LEU A 393 -22.80 0.20 26.99
N GLU A 394 -23.59 -0.87 26.90
CA GLU A 394 -23.23 -2.18 27.46
C GLU A 394 -21.99 -2.77 26.78
N ARG A 395 -21.95 -2.74 25.45
CA ARG A 395 -20.87 -3.37 24.66
C ARG A 395 -19.55 -2.60 24.74
N TYR A 396 -19.62 -1.27 24.81
CA TYR A 396 -18.44 -0.41 24.66
C TYR A 396 -18.08 0.39 25.92
N CYS A 397 -18.62 0.04 27.09
CA CYS A 397 -18.41 0.77 28.35
C CYS A 397 -16.93 1.07 28.64
N THR A 398 -16.05 0.08 28.46
CA THR A 398 -14.61 0.23 28.73
C THR A 398 -13.97 1.23 27.78
N THR A 399 -14.31 1.18 26.49
CA THR A 399 -13.84 2.12 25.46
C THR A 399 -14.36 3.53 25.70
N ILE A 400 -15.64 3.66 26.07
CA ILE A 400 -16.27 4.94 26.41
C ILE A 400 -15.56 5.58 27.60
N SER A 401 -15.33 4.82 28.68
CA SER A 401 -14.58 5.30 29.84
C SER A 401 -13.12 5.63 29.50
N ALA A 402 -12.49 4.89 28.60
CA ALA A 402 -11.11 5.15 28.19
C ALA A 402 -10.97 6.47 27.38
N ILE A 403 -11.97 6.83 26.58
CA ILE A 403 -11.96 8.07 25.80
C ILE A 403 -12.44 9.26 26.64
N TYR A 404 -13.59 9.14 27.30
CA TYR A 404 -14.30 10.28 27.89
C TYR A 404 -14.16 10.39 29.40
N GLY A 405 -13.69 9.34 30.08
CA GLY A 405 -13.56 9.30 31.54
C GLY A 405 -14.84 9.73 32.25
N ASP A 406 -14.67 10.61 33.24
CA ASP A 406 -15.73 11.14 34.10
C ASP A 406 -16.92 11.76 33.33
N GLN A 407 -16.74 12.20 32.08
CA GLN A 407 -17.84 12.77 31.29
C GLN A 407 -18.92 11.74 30.96
N ALA A 408 -18.56 10.46 30.86
CA ALA A 408 -19.48 9.39 30.53
C ALA A 408 -20.18 8.77 31.75
N ASP A 409 -19.74 9.10 32.97
CA ASP A 409 -20.21 8.45 34.20
C ASP A 409 -21.73 8.55 34.36
N ASP A 410 -22.32 9.73 34.12
CA ASP A 410 -23.77 9.92 34.26
C ASP A 410 -24.57 8.97 33.34
N LEU A 411 -24.11 8.78 32.10
CA LEU A 411 -24.78 7.94 31.11
C LEU A 411 -24.61 6.44 31.45
N LEU A 412 -23.44 6.05 31.93
CA LEU A 412 -23.17 4.68 32.39
C LEU A 412 -23.95 4.34 33.67
N VAL A 413 -24.14 5.32 34.58
CA VAL A 413 -25.01 5.16 35.76
C VAL A 413 -26.48 5.03 35.34
N SER A 414 -26.94 5.81 34.36
CA SER A 414 -28.29 5.65 33.80
C SER A 414 -28.51 4.28 33.17
N LEU A 415 -27.50 3.69 32.52
CA LEU A 415 -27.54 2.30 32.06
C LEU A 415 -27.72 1.33 33.24
N GLU A 416 -26.92 1.44 34.30
CA GLU A 416 -27.04 0.57 35.48
C GLU A 416 -28.41 0.70 36.17
N ALA A 417 -29.04 1.87 36.07
CA ALA A 417 -30.38 2.12 36.58
C ALA A 417 -31.51 1.56 35.68
N GLY A 418 -31.19 1.09 34.48
CA GLY A 418 -32.17 0.62 33.48
C GLY A 418 -32.97 1.77 32.84
N GLU A 419 -32.37 2.96 32.75
CA GLU A 419 -32.97 4.17 32.20
C GLU A 419 -32.41 4.54 30.81
N ALA A 420 -31.54 3.71 30.23
CA ALA A 420 -31.00 3.91 28.89
C ALA A 420 -32.07 3.64 27.81
N GLU A 421 -31.97 4.35 26.69
CA GLU A 421 -32.85 4.16 25.54
C GLU A 421 -32.46 2.89 24.74
N GLU A 422 -33.44 2.12 24.28
CA GLU A 422 -33.23 0.91 23.48
C GLU A 422 -32.54 1.23 22.14
N ASP A 423 -31.66 0.33 21.65
CA ASP A 423 -31.01 0.50 20.34
C ASP A 423 -32.03 0.40 19.19
N SER A 424 -31.88 1.28 18.20
CA SER A 424 -32.50 1.12 16.89
C SER A 424 -31.54 0.46 15.87
N VAL A 425 -30.24 0.52 16.14
CA VAL A 425 -29.15 0.03 15.29
C VAL A 425 -28.71 -1.38 15.69
N THR A 426 -28.69 -2.30 14.72
CA THR A 426 -28.19 -3.67 14.91
C THR A 426 -26.73 -3.85 14.46
N ASP A 427 -26.10 -4.95 14.86
CA ASP A 427 -24.76 -5.32 14.40
C ASP A 427 -24.68 -5.49 12.86
N GLU A 428 -25.78 -5.93 12.25
CA GLU A 428 -25.86 -6.06 10.79
C GLU A 428 -25.91 -4.67 10.12
N ASP A 429 -26.58 -3.69 10.72
CA ASP A 429 -26.60 -2.31 10.22
C ASP A 429 -25.20 -1.68 10.27
N ILE A 430 -24.45 -1.92 11.34
CA ILE A 430 -23.04 -1.51 11.47
C ILE A 430 -22.18 -2.18 10.39
N LYS A 431 -22.42 -3.46 10.12
CA LYS A 431 -21.69 -4.20 9.08
C LYS A 431 -21.97 -3.66 7.67
N ILE A 432 -23.25 -3.39 7.36
CA ILE A 432 -23.68 -2.79 6.09
C ILE A 432 -23.10 -1.37 5.95
N ALA A 433 -23.17 -0.55 7.00
CA ALA A 433 -22.64 0.81 6.98
C ALA A 433 -21.11 0.84 6.77
N ASN A 434 -20.38 -0.07 7.40
CA ASN A 434 -18.94 -0.21 7.16
C ASN A 434 -18.63 -0.62 5.70
N GLN A 435 -19.49 -1.42 5.07
CA GLN A 435 -19.36 -1.77 3.66
C GLN A 435 -19.68 -0.57 2.76
N ASP A 436 -20.75 0.17 3.06
CA ASP A 436 -21.11 1.41 2.36
C ASP A 436 -19.96 2.42 2.40
N ILE A 437 -19.35 2.64 3.57
CA ILE A 437 -18.21 3.57 3.74
C ILE A 437 -16.97 3.06 3.00
N SER A 438 -16.70 1.75 3.01
CA SER A 438 -15.56 1.19 2.27
C SER A 438 -15.68 1.44 0.76
N ASP A 439 -16.89 1.33 0.21
CA ASP A 439 -17.17 1.60 -1.20
C ASP A 439 -17.07 3.10 -1.55
N ILE A 440 -17.35 3.98 -0.59
CA ILE A 440 -17.28 5.45 -0.73
C ILE A 440 -15.84 5.95 -0.56
N MET A 441 -15.17 5.56 0.51
CA MET A 441 -13.77 5.92 0.75
C MET A 441 -12.88 5.39 -0.38
N GLY A 442 -13.16 4.23 -0.97
CA GLY A 442 -12.43 3.76 -2.17
C GLY A 442 -12.43 4.74 -3.35
N ASP A 443 -13.46 5.59 -3.47
CA ASP A 443 -13.58 6.64 -4.50
C ASP A 443 -13.20 8.05 -3.99
N ASP A 444 -13.34 8.35 -2.68
CA ASP A 444 -13.03 9.66 -2.05
C ASP A 444 -11.62 9.79 -1.44
N LEU A 445 -10.84 8.70 -1.38
CA LEU A 445 -9.46 8.70 -0.87
C LEU A 445 -8.44 9.46 -1.74
N ASP A 446 -8.91 10.14 -2.78
CA ASP A 446 -8.12 11.11 -3.54
C ASP A 446 -7.66 12.31 -2.66
N GLU A 447 -8.09 12.38 -1.38
CA GLU A 447 -7.85 13.44 -0.38
C GLU A 447 -6.62 13.25 0.55
N ILE A 448 -5.99 12.06 0.60
CA ILE A 448 -4.88 11.78 1.55
C ILE A 448 -3.52 12.34 1.06
N GLU A 449 -3.46 12.92 -0.14
CA GLU A 449 -2.19 13.18 -0.85
C GLU A 449 -1.44 14.47 -0.46
N ASP A 450 -2.02 15.32 0.40
CA ASP A 450 -1.46 16.63 0.77
C ASP A 450 -0.89 16.69 2.20
N ILE A 451 -0.12 15.68 2.64
CA ILE A 451 0.65 15.78 3.89
C ILE A 451 2.14 15.71 3.60
N ASP A 452 2.78 16.88 3.64
CA ASP A 452 4.22 17.00 3.85
C ASP A 452 4.56 16.43 5.24
N ASP A 453 5.31 15.32 5.27
CA ASP A 453 6.20 14.95 6.38
C ASP A 453 7.64 15.24 5.95
#